data_AF-A0A2W4LD90-F1
#
_entry.id   AF-A0A2W4LD90-F1
#
_cell.length_a   1.000
_cell.length_b   1.000
_cell.length_c   1.000
_cell.angle_alpha   90.00
_cell.angle_beta   90.00
_cell.angle_gamma   90.00
#
_symmetry.space_group_name_H-M   'P 1'
#
loop_
_entity.id
_entity.type
_entity.pdbx_description
1 polymer ?
#
loop_
_entity_poly.entity_id
_entity_poly.type
_entity_poly.pdbx_seq_one_letter_code
_entity_poly.pdbx_strand_id
1 'polypeptide(L)'
;MSFAPNQGPHSVSTEEGGRKTLTEADAIDIWIARWLCARRVDLCRRYHCDPRRLYEIWEGQRFPAARAKAWAIFQERYPALLDRVDPGFHRRVPRGRHPDQLEMFR
;
A
#
# COMPACT_ATOMS: atom_id res chain seq x y z
N MET A 1 20.93 -14.48 33.97
CA MET A 1 20.97 -13.93 32.60
C MET A 1 19.63 -13.28 32.33
N SER A 2 19.54 -11.96 32.51
CA SER A 2 18.29 -11.20 32.45
C SER A 2 18.15 -10.56 31.07
N PHE A 3 17.13 -10.95 30.31
CA PHE A 3 16.77 -10.28 29.05
C PHE A 3 15.72 -9.21 29.36
N ALA A 4 16.12 -7.95 29.24
CA ALA A 4 15.20 -6.82 29.26
C ALA A 4 14.51 -6.71 27.88
N PRO A 5 13.18 -6.59 27.79
CA PRO A 5 12.54 -6.23 26.53
C PRO A 5 12.70 -4.72 26.29
N ASN A 6 13.55 -4.38 25.32
CA ASN A 6 13.69 -3.05 24.76
C ASN A 6 12.43 -2.71 23.93
N GLN A 7 11.41 -2.14 24.59
CA GLN A 7 10.24 -1.56 23.93
C GLN A 7 10.63 -0.13 23.51
N GLY A 8 11.06 0.03 22.26
CA GLY A 8 11.17 1.36 21.65
C GLY A 8 9.80 2.05 21.64
N PRO A 9 9.74 3.39 21.51
CA PRO A 9 8.49 4.13 21.54
C PRO A 9 7.67 3.81 20.28
N HIS A 10 6.84 2.78 20.36
CA HIS A 10 5.70 2.64 19.47
C HIS A 10 4.73 3.76 19.86
N SER A 11 4.78 4.88 19.13
CA SER A 11 3.76 5.92 19.23
C SER A 11 2.40 5.28 19.01
N VAL A 12 1.69 5.03 20.11
CA VAL A 12 0.31 4.56 20.10
C VAL A 12 -0.52 5.76 19.69
N SER A 13 -0.79 5.89 18.38
CA SER A 13 -1.72 6.90 17.90
C SER A 13 -3.14 6.50 18.31
N THR A 14 -3.64 7.25 19.28
CA THR A 14 -4.99 7.23 19.86
C THR A 14 -6.06 7.14 18.77
N GLU A 15 -7.00 6.22 18.97
CA GLU A 15 -8.16 6.01 18.11
C GLU A 15 -9.30 6.94 18.56
N GLU A 16 -9.75 7.81 17.66
CA GLU A 16 -11.06 8.44 17.79
C GLU A 16 -12.02 7.87 16.73
N GLY A 17 -13.19 7.43 17.20
CA GLY A 17 -14.29 6.91 16.41
C GLY A 17 -14.92 7.99 15.55
N GLY A 18 -14.32 8.21 14.38
CA GLY A 18 -14.82 9.08 13.32
C GLY A 18 -13.86 8.95 12.16
N ARG A 19 -14.31 8.37 11.03
CA ARG A 19 -13.57 8.09 9.78
C ARG A 19 -12.10 8.57 9.81
N LYS A 20 -11.18 7.71 10.29
CA LYS A 20 -9.75 8.05 10.36
C LYS A 20 -9.30 8.58 9.00
N THR A 21 -8.84 9.83 8.97
CA THR A 21 -8.30 10.42 7.75
C THR A 21 -6.97 9.76 7.46
N LEU A 22 -6.88 9.05 6.33
CA LEU A 22 -5.61 8.45 5.86
C LEU A 22 -4.51 9.49 5.84
N THR A 23 -3.39 9.18 6.50
CA THR A 23 -2.20 10.02 6.56
C THR A 23 -1.14 9.55 5.55
N GLU A 24 -0.07 10.32 5.39
CA GLU A 24 1.07 9.89 4.59
C GLU A 24 1.76 8.65 5.19
N ALA A 25 1.82 8.54 6.52
CA ALA A 25 2.39 7.38 7.20
C ALA A 25 1.61 6.10 6.88
N ASP A 26 0.27 6.17 6.91
CA ASP A 26 -0.58 5.04 6.51
C ASP A 26 -0.34 4.66 5.05
N ALA A 27 -0.18 5.65 4.16
CA ALA A 27 0.11 5.39 2.76
C ALA A 27 1.46 4.68 2.55
N ILE A 28 2.49 5.04 3.34
CA ILE A 28 3.80 4.36 3.34
C ILE A 28 3.62 2.90 3.78
N ASP A 29 2.91 2.66 4.88
CA ASP A 29 2.66 1.31 5.38
C ASP A 29 1.82 0.47 4.40
N ILE A 30 0.84 1.07 3.73
CA ILE A 30 0.03 0.43 2.68
C ILE A 30 0.91 0.00 1.50
N TRP A 31 1.91 0.79 1.11
CA TRP A 31 2.87 0.43 0.07
C TRP A 31 3.74 -0.76 0.49
N ILE A 32 4.31 -0.71 1.69
CA ILE A 32 5.11 -1.80 2.24
C ILE A 32 4.29 -3.08 2.33
N ALA A 33 3.06 -3.01 2.86
CA ALA A 33 2.18 -4.15 3.01
C ALA A 33 1.79 -4.77 1.67
N ARG A 34 1.64 -3.98 0.60
CA ARG A 34 1.41 -4.50 -0.75
C ARG A 34 2.58 -5.37 -1.22
N TRP A 35 3.81 -4.92 -1.02
CA TRP A 35 5.02 -5.67 -1.41
C TRP A 35 5.23 -6.93 -0.56
N LEU A 36 4.72 -6.93 0.67
CA LEU A 36 4.64 -8.12 1.52
C LEU A 36 3.45 -9.04 1.19
N CYS A 37 2.76 -8.82 0.07
CA CYS A 37 1.60 -9.59 -0.38
C CYS A 37 0.43 -9.60 0.64
N ALA A 38 0.27 -8.54 1.43
CA ALA A 38 -0.86 -8.42 2.34
C ALA A 38 -2.18 -8.38 1.57
N ARG A 39 -3.19 -9.09 2.09
CA ARG A 39 -4.50 -9.14 1.43
C ARG A 39 -5.19 -7.78 1.51
N ARG A 40 -5.72 -7.31 0.39
CA ARG A 40 -6.45 -6.03 0.27
C ARG A 40 -7.55 -5.87 1.32
N VAL A 41 -8.32 -6.93 1.60
CA VAL A 41 -9.41 -6.91 2.60
C VAL A 41 -8.88 -6.60 4.00
N ASP A 42 -7.70 -7.12 4.34
CA ASP A 42 -7.08 -6.87 5.64
C ASP A 42 -6.56 -5.42 5.74
N LEU A 43 -6.08 -4.85 4.62
CA LEU A 43 -5.70 -3.43 4.56
C LEU A 43 -6.91 -2.50 4.74
N CYS A 44 -8.01 -2.76 4.03
CA CYS A 44 -9.25 -1.98 4.19
C CYS A 44 -9.77 -2.00 5.62
N ARG A 45 -9.70 -3.17 6.28
CA ARG A 45 -10.11 -3.32 7.69
C ARG A 45 -9.18 -2.56 8.63
N ARG A 46 -7.87 -2.69 8.45
CA ARG A 46 -6.85 -2.08 9.31
C ARG A 46 -6.84 -0.55 9.24
N TYR A 47 -6.96 0.00 8.04
CA TYR A 47 -6.91 1.46 7.81
C TYR A 47 -8.30 2.09 7.68
N HIS A 48 -9.37 1.32 7.89
CA HIS A 48 -10.77 1.75 7.78
C HIS A 48 -11.06 2.54 6.48
N CYS A 49 -10.53 2.05 5.36
CA CYS A 49 -10.61 2.75 4.07
C CYS A 49 -11.21 1.88 2.97
N ASP A 50 -11.88 2.54 2.02
CA ASP A 50 -12.48 1.86 0.87
C ASP A 50 -11.40 1.26 -0.05
N PRO A 51 -11.67 0.12 -0.72
CA PRO A 51 -10.74 -0.48 -1.67
C PRO A 51 -10.26 0.49 -2.75
N ARG A 52 -11.11 1.42 -3.19
CA ARG A 52 -10.74 2.45 -4.16
C ARG A 52 -9.62 3.36 -3.65
N ARG A 53 -9.62 3.71 -2.35
CA ARG A 53 -8.56 4.54 -1.75
C ARG A 53 -7.19 3.88 -1.83
N LEU A 54 -7.12 2.56 -1.65
CA LEU A 54 -5.88 1.82 -1.81
C LEU A 54 -5.32 1.95 -3.23
N TYR A 55 -6.19 1.85 -4.25
CA TYR A 55 -5.76 2.06 -5.64
C TYR A 55 -5.31 3.49 -5.92
N GLU A 56 -5.95 4.51 -5.35
CA GLU A 56 -5.50 5.91 -5.50
C GLU A 56 -4.09 6.13 -4.92
N ILE A 57 -3.78 5.48 -3.80
CA ILE A 57 -2.43 5.50 -3.20
C ILE A 57 -1.44 4.74 -4.08
N TRP A 58 -1.83 3.57 -4.58
CA TRP A 58 -0.98 2.74 -5.43
C TRP A 58 -0.76 3.30 -6.84
N GLU A 59 -1.70 4.10 -7.35
CA GLU A 59 -1.59 4.89 -8.59
C GLU A 59 -0.78 6.17 -8.40
N GLY A 60 -0.47 6.55 -7.15
CA GLY A 60 0.22 7.80 -6.82
C GLY A 60 -0.67 9.06 -6.90
N GLN A 61 -1.99 8.91 -7.08
CA GLN A 61 -2.94 10.02 -7.06
C GLN A 61 -3.05 10.64 -5.67
N ARG A 62 -2.88 9.83 -4.62
CA ARG A 62 -2.81 10.28 -3.23
C ARG A 62 -1.44 9.95 -2.64
N PHE A 63 -0.87 10.91 -1.91
CA PHE A 63 0.43 10.79 -1.26
C PHE A 63 1.53 10.30 -2.21
N PRO A 64 1.82 11.03 -3.32
CA PRO A 64 2.79 10.58 -4.33
C PRO A 64 4.20 10.34 -3.75
N ALA A 65 4.59 11.09 -2.71
CA ALA A 65 5.86 10.92 -2.02
C ALA A 65 5.94 9.63 -1.17
N ALA A 66 4.80 9.06 -0.76
CA ALA A 66 4.76 7.88 0.10
C ALA A 66 5.40 6.66 -0.55
N ARG A 67 5.27 6.50 -1.88
CA ARG A 67 5.87 5.37 -2.60
C ARG A 67 7.39 5.37 -2.50
N ALA A 68 8.02 6.53 -2.69
CA ALA A 68 9.49 6.65 -2.64
C ALA A 68 10.00 6.40 -1.20
N LYS A 69 9.33 6.98 -0.19
CA LYS A 69 9.64 6.75 1.22
C LYS A 69 9.48 5.28 1.62
N ALA A 70 8.37 4.66 1.22
CA ALA A 70 8.13 3.24 1.44
C ALA A 70 9.21 2.38 0.79
N TRP A 71 9.63 2.70 -0.44
CA TRP A 71 10.67 1.93 -1.13
C TRP A 71 12.03 2.02 -0.44
N ALA A 72 12.40 3.18 0.09
CA ALA A 72 13.62 3.32 0.88
C ALA A 72 13.56 2.43 2.14
N ILE A 73 12.46 2.50 2.89
CA ILE A 73 12.25 1.68 4.11
C ILE A 73 12.23 0.19 3.76
N PHE A 74 11.61 -0.20 2.64
CA PHE A 74 11.51 -1.59 2.22
C PHE A 74 12.87 -2.19 1.85
N GLN A 75 13.72 -1.44 1.14
CA GLN A 75 15.09 -1.86 0.83
C GLN A 75 15.93 -2.08 2.08
N GLU A 76 15.80 -1.21 3.07
CA GLU A 76 16.53 -1.33 4.34
C GLU A 76 16.04 -2.53 5.17
N ARG A 77 14.72 -2.73 5.28
CA ARG A 77 14.13 -3.76 6.14
C ARG A 77 14.04 -5.14 5.51
N TYR A 78 13.87 -5.22 4.19
CA TYR A 78 13.59 -6.46 3.46
C TYR A 78 14.48 -6.63 2.21
N PRO A 79 15.82 -6.56 2.35
CA PRO A 79 16.72 -6.63 1.19
C PRO A 79 16.57 -7.95 0.40
N ALA A 80 16.24 -9.06 1.08
CA ALA A 80 16.07 -10.38 0.46
C ALA A 80 14.83 -10.50 -0.45
N LEU A 81 13.92 -9.53 -0.42
CA LEU A 81 12.66 -9.56 -1.20
C LEU A 81 12.69 -8.61 -2.41
N LEU A 82 13.77 -7.85 -2.60
CA LEU A 82 13.84 -6.81 -3.63
C LEU A 82 13.67 -7.37 -5.05
N ASP A 83 14.23 -8.54 -5.34
CA ASP A 83 14.11 -9.18 -6.66
C ASP A 83 12.71 -9.77 -6.93
N ARG A 84 11.85 -9.89 -5.91
CA ARG A 84 10.54 -10.55 -6.00
C ARG A 84 9.39 -9.58 -6.14
N VAL A 85 9.67 -8.29 -6.09
CA VAL A 85 8.66 -7.24 -5.92
C VAL A 85 8.80 -6.23 -7.05
N ASP A 86 7.68 -5.90 -7.69
CA ASP A 86 7.60 -4.76 -8.61
C ASP A 86 7.36 -3.46 -7.81
N PRO A 87 8.31 -2.49 -7.81
CA PRO A 87 8.13 -1.22 -7.13
C PRO A 87 7.25 -0.25 -7.93
N GLY A 88 6.76 -0.65 -9.11
CA GLY A 88 5.97 0.18 -10.00
C GLY A 88 4.65 0.69 -9.41
N PHE A 89 4.20 1.84 -9.92
CA PHE A 89 2.86 2.33 -9.67
C PHE A 89 1.83 1.37 -10.26
N HIS A 90 0.72 1.17 -9.56
CA HIS A 90 -0.41 0.47 -10.16
C HIS A 90 -0.89 1.28 -11.36
N ARG A 91 -0.95 0.65 -12.53
CA ARG A 91 -1.45 1.27 -13.76
C ARG A 91 -2.85 0.74 -14.02
N ARG A 92 -3.81 1.66 -14.15
CA ARG A 92 -5.16 1.33 -14.58
C ARG A 92 -5.14 0.97 -16.06
N VAL A 93 -5.51 -0.26 -16.41
CA VAL A 93 -5.63 -0.68 -17.81
C VAL A 93 -6.88 -0.03 -18.41
N PRO A 94 -6.75 0.74 -19.52
CA PRO A 94 -7.91 1.32 -20.20
C PRO A 94 -8.89 0.24 -20.65
N ARG A 95 -10.20 0.47 -20.48
CA ARG A 95 -11.27 -0.46 -20.91
C ARG A 95 -11.83 -0.13 -22.30
N GLY A 96 -11.04 0.52 -23.15
CA GLY A 96 -11.44 0.81 -24.53
C GLY A 96 -11.45 -0.47 -25.38
N ARG A 97 -12.31 -0.53 -26.39
CA ARG A 97 -12.23 -1.58 -27.42
C ARG A 97 -10.85 -1.49 -28.07
N HIS A 98 -10.11 -2.60 -28.12
CA HIS A 98 -8.89 -2.66 -28.91
C HIS A 98 -9.27 -2.53 -30.40
N PRO A 99 -8.51 -1.81 -31.24
CA PRO A 99 -8.86 -1.64 -32.66
C PRO A 99 -9.05 -2.97 -33.40
N ASP A 100 -8.29 -4.02 -33.02
CA ASP A 100 -8.41 -5.37 -33.57
C ASP A 100 -9.42 -6.28 -32.83
N GLN A 101 -10.25 -5.73 -31.93
CA GLN A 101 -11.24 -6.52 -31.22
C GLN A 101 -12.40 -6.87 -32.17
N LEU A 102 -12.35 -8.10 -32.70
CA LEU A 102 -13.42 -8.67 -33.53
C LEU A 102 -14.77 -8.58 -32.80
N GLU A 103 -15.80 -8.12 -33.50
CA GLU A 103 -17.17 -8.07 -32.98
C GLU A 103 -17.70 -9.50 -32.80
N MET A 104 -17.51 -10.06 -31.62
CA MET A 104 -18.05 -11.36 -31.28
C MET A 104 -19.52 -11.18 -30.85
N PHE A 105 -20.41 -11.66 -31.72
CA PHE A 105 -21.87 -11.74 -31.56
C PHE A 105 -22.62 -10.41 -31.77
N ARG A 106 -23.27 -10.34 -32.94
CA ARG A 106 -24.40 -9.45 -33.25
C ARG A 106 -25.71 -10.17 -32.97
#